data_AF-A0A2H5VMK4-F1
#
_entry.id   AF-A0A2H5VMK4-F1
#
_cell.length_a   1.000
_cell.length_b   1.000
_cell.length_c   1.000
_cell.angle_alpha   90.00
_cell.angle_beta   90.00
_cell.angle_gamma   90.00
#
_symmetry.space_group_name_H-M   'P 1'
#
loop_
_entity.id
_entity.type
_entity.pdbx_description
1 polymer ?
#
loop_
_entity_poly.entity_id
_entity_poly.type
_entity_poly.pdbx_seq_one_letter_code
_entity_poly.pdbx_strand_id
1 'polypeptide(L)'
;MGEADPRVPRPQSEELHMALKKLGVPTEFIIYPGMPHALTNPRYQLVKMVAEFQWFEKWIKGKEPWLDWKVLLDTLREEAPKPEEPERR
;
A
#
# COMPACT_ATOMS: atom_id res chain seq x y z
N MET A 1 4.60 -5.13 -3.45
CA MET A 1 4.81 -5.59 -4.84
C MET A 1 3.51 -5.48 -5.63
N GLY A 2 3.58 -5.41 -6.97
CA GLY A 2 2.38 -5.55 -7.79
C GLY A 2 1.89 -7.00 -7.81
N GLU A 3 0.59 -7.22 -7.66
CA GLU A 3 0.01 -8.57 -7.64
C GLU A 3 0.15 -9.31 -8.98
N ALA A 4 0.02 -8.58 -10.09
CA ALA A 4 0.01 -9.11 -11.45
C ALA A 4 1.36 -8.90 -12.15
N ASP A 5 2.46 -8.87 -11.40
CA ASP A 5 3.81 -8.73 -11.95
C ASP A 5 4.28 -10.02 -12.65
N PRO A 6 4.44 -10.04 -13.99
CA PRO A 6 4.90 -11.23 -14.69
C PRO A 6 6.42 -11.42 -14.61
N ARG A 7 7.17 -10.39 -14.21
CA ARG A 7 8.64 -10.41 -14.16
C ARG A 7 9.17 -11.03 -12.88
N VAL A 8 8.47 -10.81 -11.77
CA VAL A 8 8.85 -11.27 -10.44
C VAL A 8 7.66 -11.99 -9.79
N PRO A 9 7.64 -13.34 -9.81
CA PRO A 9 6.56 -14.12 -9.24
C PRO A 9 6.36 -13.86 -7.74
N ARG A 10 5.10 -13.76 -7.31
CA ARG A 10 4.69 -13.57 -5.92
C ARG A 10 5.32 -14.54 -4.90
N PRO A 11 5.44 -15.86 -5.17
CA PRO A 11 5.94 -16.80 -4.18
C PRO A 11 7.32 -16.43 -3.61
N GLN A 12 8.21 -15.86 -4.43
CA GLN A 12 9.54 -15.45 -3.97
C GLN A 12 9.49 -14.38 -2.88
N SER A 13 8.59 -13.40 -3.01
CA SER A 13 8.42 -12.35 -2.00
C SER A 13 7.69 -12.87 -0.76
N GLU A 14 6.72 -13.76 -0.95
CA GLU A 14 5.95 -14.39 0.13
C GLU A 14 6.82 -15.30 0.99
N GLU A 15 7.65 -16.14 0.38
CA GLU A 15 8.61 -17.01 1.08
C GLU A 15 9.61 -16.21 1.91
N LEU A 16 10.19 -15.14 1.34
CA LEU A 16 11.09 -14.26 2.06
C LEU A 16 10.39 -13.58 3.25
N HIS A 17 9.18 -13.05 3.05
CA HIS A 17 8.42 -12.42 4.13
C HIS A 17 8.11 -13.42 5.26
N MET A 18 7.69 -14.64 4.93
CA MET A 18 7.45 -15.70 5.90
C MET A 18 8.73 -16.05 6.68
N ALA A 19 9.88 -16.16 6.00
CA ALA A 19 11.16 -16.44 6.63
C ALA A 19 11.56 -15.32 7.61
N LEU A 20 11.46 -14.05 7.19
CA LEU A 20 11.75 -12.89 8.04
C LEU A 20 10.84 -12.83 9.27
N LYS A 21 9.53 -13.04 9.10
CA LYS A 21 8.58 -13.13 10.21
C LYS A 21 8.96 -14.25 11.18
N LYS A 22 9.31 -15.45 10.67
CA LYS A 22 9.71 -16.60 11.50
C LYS A 22 10.98 -16.32 12.30
N LEU A 23 11.89 -15.52 11.77
CA LEU A 23 13.12 -15.10 12.44
C LEU A 23 12.93 -13.92 13.42
N GLY A 24 11.70 -13.43 13.60
CA GLY A 24 11.41 -12.30 14.48
C GLY A 24 11.90 -10.96 13.94
N VAL A 25 12.26 -10.89 12.64
CA VAL A 25 12.65 -9.63 12.00
C VAL A 25 11.39 -8.81 11.75
N PRO A 26 11.31 -7.55 12.22
CA PRO A 26 10.19 -6.67 11.90
C PRO A 26 10.10 -6.45 10.39
N THR A 27 8.99 -6.88 9.79
CA THR A 27 8.76 -6.79 8.35
C THR A 27 7.28 -6.61 8.06
N GLU A 28 7.01 -5.83 7.01
CA GLU A 28 5.69 -5.57 6.46
C GLU A 28 5.68 -5.95 4.98
N PHE A 29 4.54 -6.46 4.50
CA PHE A 29 4.38 -6.92 3.13
C PHE A 29 3.10 -6.36 2.52
N ILE A 30 3.27 -5.39 1.62
CA ILE A 30 2.16 -4.70 0.95
C ILE A 30 2.03 -5.22 -0.48
N ILE A 31 0.84 -5.71 -0.82
CA ILE A 31 0.46 -6.15 -2.17
C ILE A 31 -0.46 -5.10 -2.79
N TYR A 32 -0.17 -4.70 -4.03
CA TYR A 32 -0.99 -3.77 -4.80
C TYR A 32 -1.84 -4.56 -5.82
N PRO A 33 -3.17 -4.67 -5.61
CA PRO A 33 -4.04 -5.51 -6.43
C PRO A 33 -4.02 -5.14 -7.91
N GLY A 34 -3.96 -6.14 -8.78
CA GLY A 34 -3.95 -5.99 -10.24
C GLY A 34 -2.79 -5.19 -10.84
N MET A 35 -1.80 -4.78 -10.05
CA MET A 35 -0.68 -3.98 -10.55
C MET A 35 0.43 -4.85 -11.17
N PRO A 36 1.03 -4.42 -12.29
CA PRO A 36 2.22 -5.07 -12.83
C PRO A 36 3.46 -4.65 -12.01
N HIS A 37 4.66 -4.94 -12.50
CA HIS A 37 5.90 -4.59 -11.81
C HIS A 37 6.03 -3.11 -11.42
N ALA A 38 5.63 -2.21 -12.33
CA ALA A 38 5.58 -0.78 -12.05
C ALA A 38 4.15 -0.41 -11.64
N LEU A 39 4.00 0.28 -10.50
CA LEU A 39 2.69 0.79 -10.09
C LEU A 39 2.25 1.88 -11.07
N THR A 40 1.09 1.70 -11.70
CA THR A 40 0.51 2.68 -12.64
C THR A 40 -0.64 3.46 -12.03
N ASN A 41 -1.30 2.92 -10.99
CA ASN A 41 -2.37 3.62 -10.28
C ASN A 41 -1.77 4.69 -9.33
N PRO A 42 -2.10 5.99 -9.50
CA PRO A 42 -1.57 7.06 -8.66
C PRO A 42 -1.87 6.91 -7.17
N ARG A 43 -3.03 6.33 -6.81
CA ARG A 43 -3.37 6.08 -5.40
C ARG A 43 -2.44 5.03 -4.79
N TYR A 44 -2.12 3.97 -5.52
CA TYR A 44 -1.16 2.97 -5.05
C TYR A 44 0.26 3.49 -5.01
N GLN A 45 0.66 4.34 -5.95
CA GLN A 45 1.93 5.06 -5.87
C GLN A 45 2.00 5.91 -4.59
N LEU A 46 0.92 6.64 -4.26
CA LEU A 46 0.86 7.44 -3.04
C LEU A 46 0.97 6.57 -1.77
N VAL A 47 0.22 5.47 -1.68
CA VAL A 47 0.33 4.51 -0.57
C VAL A 47 1.77 4.01 -0.43
N LYS A 48 2.42 3.65 -1.55
CA LYS A 48 3.82 3.20 -1.55
C LYS A 48 4.75 4.27 -0.99
N MET A 49 4.65 5.50 -1.50
CA MET A 49 5.52 6.60 -1.08
C MET A 49 5.35 6.92 0.42
N VAL A 50 4.11 6.96 0.91
CA VAL A 50 3.84 7.24 2.33
C VAL A 50 4.32 6.10 3.22
N ALA A 51 4.05 4.84 2.84
CA ALA A 51 4.46 3.68 3.63
C ALA A 51 5.99 3.56 3.73
N GLU A 52 6.71 3.79 2.62
CA GLU A 52 8.17 3.79 2.63
C GLU A 52 8.73 4.93 3.48
N PHE A 53 8.17 6.14 3.35
CA PHE A 53 8.58 7.28 4.16
C PHE A 53 8.37 7.04 5.66
N GLN A 54 7.20 6.56 6.07
CA GLN A 54 6.89 6.33 7.48
C GLN A 54 7.63 5.13 8.07
N TRP A 55 7.95 4.12 7.25
CA TRP A 55 8.87 3.06 7.66
C TRP A 55 10.25 3.61 8.07
N PHE A 56 10.81 4.53 7.26
CA PHE A 56 12.05 5.20 7.62
C PHE A 56 11.91 6.10 8.84
N GLU A 57 10.81 6.86 8.95
CA GLU A 57 10.55 7.69 10.14
C GLU A 57 10.53 6.86 11.43
N LYS A 58 9.96 5.64 11.39
CA LYS A 58 9.99 4.72 12.53
C LYS A 58 11.39 4.20 12.82
N TRP A 59 12.03 3.54 11.85
CA TRP A 59 13.25 2.79 12.14
C TRP A 59 14.52 3.65 12.21
N ILE A 60 14.53 4.81 11.55
CA ILE A 60 15.67 5.74 11.57
C ILE A 60 15.47 6.84 12.62
N LYS A 61 14.25 7.38 12.77
CA LYS A 61 13.96 8.51 13.66
C LYS A 61 13.18 8.14 14.92
N GLY A 62 12.82 6.88 15.12
CA GLY A 62 12.12 6.41 16.32
C GLY A 62 10.67 6.90 16.44
N LYS A 63 10.02 7.29 15.33
CA LYS A 63 8.63 7.75 15.35
C LYS A 63 7.64 6.58 15.36
N GLU A 64 6.47 6.80 15.93
CA GLU A 64 5.37 5.82 15.96
C GLU A 64 4.04 6.50 15.59
N PRO A 65 3.09 5.79 14.96
CA PRO A 65 3.18 4.39 14.50
C PRO A 65 4.04 4.24 13.22
N TRP A 66 4.28 3.01 12.77
CA TRP A 66 5.03 2.75 11.52
C TRP A 66 4.30 3.20 10.24
N LEU A 67 2.96 3.18 10.27
CA LEU A 67 2.09 3.65 9.20
C LEU A 67 0.87 4.33 9.81
N ASP A 68 0.67 5.60 9.49
CA ASP A 68 -0.51 6.38 9.85
C ASP A 68 -1.44 6.49 8.64
N TRP A 69 -2.46 5.65 8.63
CA TRP A 69 -3.49 5.64 7.58
C TRP A 69 -4.25 6.94 7.45
N LYS A 70 -4.32 7.74 8.52
CA LYS A 70 -5.01 9.03 8.48
C LYS A 70 -4.40 9.95 7.42
N VAL A 71 -3.07 9.94 7.28
CA VAL A 71 -2.37 10.72 6.25
C VAL A 71 -2.89 10.40 4.85
N LEU A 72 -3.17 9.12 4.56
CA LEU A 72 -3.71 8.70 3.28
C LEU A 72 -5.21 8.99 3.16
N LEU A 73 -5.98 8.72 4.22
CA LEU A 73 -7.43 8.93 4.23
C LEU A 73 -7.79 10.41 4.09
N ASP A 74 -7.01 11.32 4.68
CA ASP A 74 -7.19 12.77 4.56
C ASP A 74 -6.99 13.26 3.10
N THR A 75 -6.34 12.46 2.24
CA THR A 75 -6.23 12.77 0.80
C THR A 75 -7.47 12.38 0.00
N LEU A 76 -8.36 11.57 0.56
CA LEU A 76 -9.66 11.30 -0.03
C LEU A 76 -10.47 12.60 0.10
N ARG A 77 -10.63 13.31 -1.02
CA ARG A 77 -11.64 14.37 -1.12
C ARG A 77 -12.96 13.76 -0.68
N GLU A 78 -13.69 14.44 0.22
CA GLU A 78 -15.10 14.12 0.46
C GLU A 78 -15.76 13.99 -0.92
N GLU A 79 -16.24 12.78 -1.25
CA GLU A 79 -16.92 12.58 -2.51
C GLU A 79 -18.10 13.56 -2.51
N ALA A 80 -18.07 14.55 -3.41
CA ALA A 80 -19.25 15.36 -3.65
C ALA A 80 -20.41 14.38 -3.89
N PRO A 81 -21.57 14.59 -3.23
CA PRO A 81 -22.67 13.65 -3.30
C PRO A 81 -22.93 13.30 -4.77
N LYS A 82 -22.93 12.00 -5.10
CA LYS A 82 -23.29 11.54 -6.44
C LYS A 82 -24.64 12.19 -6.78
N PRO A 83 -24.78 12.89 -7.91
CA PRO A 83 -26.09 13.37 -8.34
C PRO A 83 -27.02 12.15 -8.41
N GLU A 84 -28.17 12.23 -7.73
CA GLU A 84 -29.21 11.21 -7.80
C GLU A 84 -29.53 10.96 -9.27
N GLU A 85 -29.35 9.72 -9.73
CA GLU A 85 -29.79 9.34 -11.07
C GLU A 85 -31.32 9.54 -11.13
N PRO A 86 -31.85 10.40 -12.02
CA PRO A 86 -33.28 10.54 -12.13
C PRO A 86 -33.86 9.20 -12.55
N GLU A 87 -34.78 8.70 -11.72
CA GLU A 87 -35.52 7.46 -11.91
C GLU A 87 -36.05 7.40 -13.35
N ARG A 88 -35.51 6.46 -14.14
CA ARG A 88 -35.95 6.27 -15.53
C ARG A 88 -37.38 5.73 -15.49
N ARG A 89 -38.35 6.61 -15.73
CA ARG A 89 -39.75 6.27 -16.02
C ARG A 89 -39.91 5.80 -17.45
#